data_AF-A0A2A6DXE8-F1
#
_entry.id   AF-A0A2A6DXE8-F1
#
_cell.length_a   1.000
_cell.length_b   1.000
_cell.length_c   1.000
_cell.angle_alpha   90.00
_cell.angle_beta   90.00
_cell.angle_gamma   90.00
#
_symmetry.space_group_name_H-M   'P 1'
#
loop_
_entity.id
_entity.type
_entity.pdbx_description
1 polymer ?
#
loop_
_entity_poly.entity_id
_entity_poly.type
_entity_poly.pdbx_seq_one_letter_code
_entity_poly.pdbx_strand_id
1 'polypeptide(L)'
;MGFYQNCFAELGERTVVDSKGSWTISHVCRNRYIPECRHHYTVSIQFKPNLLRIPKASPWGVTGGIFMRGCEDIEMMKRRIKDYVGYTPSADVLDAFWTHFTVLRDAYEAEDAFYAAQDRENADRLLMELENLAVLRFEKGEEKQAPKHRFDRNRPPMDVYLTEGEYRLAVEAQKVLNGHAYVEPYSVFGRSGHLADFNERIQTRIDEIKRSREIEARQEKRKRLRGLLDTDPEFRRLVANAMAAAKESRAGKTEYELAFRYFGYVSSLEEYRKVYSQFSELMKQFGLETYETDLLVSLGREYLAEGEMLPVPVAPFERPEGIFYQDWICTENRFYQVDRVGRLYVYVAGDRFLKREVRPFVWMESPAVDSLESAIFDHLVWLHNTKFIPYAYELAPAEAVKKLFLIWRRLVVSAYQRRIQYERHPFKKKAAQLFADAIRCLQLLEQRDQLVKLLSVYPQSALAEIEQEIRELAERNQIARALVKDGMAAVMKKVPLIKLL
;
A
#
# COMPACT_ATOMS: atom_id res chain seq x y z
N MET A 1 -20.56 13.09 -44.33
CA MET A 1 -20.64 12.75 -42.89
C MET A 1 -21.40 13.86 -42.19
N GLY A 2 -22.66 13.63 -41.81
CA GLY A 2 -23.49 14.65 -41.15
C GLY A 2 -24.98 14.30 -41.06
N PHE A 3 -25.36 13.03 -41.18
CA PHE A 3 -26.78 12.66 -41.30
C PHE A 3 -27.54 12.52 -39.97
N TYR A 4 -26.87 12.42 -38.81
CA TYR A 4 -27.54 12.09 -37.54
C TYR A 4 -27.33 13.10 -36.40
N GLN A 5 -26.54 14.15 -36.59
CA GLN A 5 -26.54 15.31 -35.66
C GLN A 5 -27.81 16.18 -35.78
N ASN A 6 -28.74 15.81 -36.67
CA ASN A 6 -29.90 16.61 -37.05
C ASN A 6 -31.14 16.43 -36.16
N CYS A 7 -31.13 15.54 -35.16
CA CYS A 7 -32.37 15.16 -34.48
C CYS A 7 -33.02 16.26 -33.60
N PHE A 8 -32.27 17.26 -33.12
CA PHE A 8 -32.85 18.37 -32.33
C PHE A 8 -33.14 19.64 -33.15
N ALA A 9 -32.28 19.96 -34.12
CA ALA A 9 -32.39 21.20 -34.88
C ALA A 9 -33.62 21.24 -35.81
N GLU A 10 -34.16 20.07 -36.19
CA GLU A 10 -35.25 19.99 -37.17
C GLU A 10 -36.68 20.01 -36.58
N LEU A 11 -36.88 19.67 -35.29
CA LEU A 11 -38.23 19.58 -34.69
C LEU A 11 -38.68 20.83 -33.92
N GLY A 12 -37.75 21.66 -33.46
CA GLY A 12 -38.05 22.93 -32.77
C GLY A 12 -38.83 22.77 -31.45
N GLU A 13 -39.22 23.90 -30.85
CA GLU A 13 -40.13 23.92 -29.70
C GLU A 13 -41.59 23.85 -30.19
N ARG A 14 -42.43 23.05 -29.52
CA ARG A 14 -43.85 22.94 -29.85
C ARG A 14 -44.70 23.53 -28.72
N THR A 15 -45.48 24.55 -29.03
CA THR A 15 -46.41 25.19 -28.09
C THR A 15 -47.86 24.87 -28.42
N VAL A 16 -48.63 24.44 -27.42
CA VAL A 16 -50.06 24.12 -27.51
C VAL A 16 -50.80 24.83 -26.38
N VAL A 17 -51.95 25.44 -26.68
CA VAL A 17 -52.74 26.20 -25.71
C VAL A 17 -54.02 25.43 -25.40
N ASP A 18 -54.33 25.29 -24.11
CA ASP A 18 -55.61 24.76 -23.63
C ASP A 18 -56.33 25.78 -22.72
N SER A 19 -57.44 25.36 -22.10
CA SER A 19 -58.20 26.22 -21.19
C SER A 19 -57.44 26.61 -19.92
N LYS A 20 -56.36 25.90 -19.58
CA LYS A 20 -55.53 26.12 -18.39
C LYS A 20 -54.35 27.04 -18.67
N GLY A 21 -53.84 27.06 -19.89
CA GLY A 21 -52.71 27.91 -20.25
C GLY A 21 -51.98 27.47 -21.52
N SER A 22 -50.78 28.00 -21.71
CA SER A 22 -49.87 27.64 -22.80
C SER A 22 -48.85 26.63 -22.33
N TRP A 23 -48.73 25.52 -23.04
CA TRP A 23 -47.81 24.43 -22.77
C TRP A 23 -46.76 24.37 -23.88
N THR A 24 -45.48 24.31 -23.55
CA THR A 24 -44.39 24.13 -24.52
C THR A 24 -43.59 22.88 -24.18
N ILE A 25 -43.36 22.02 -25.18
CA ILE A 25 -42.35 20.96 -25.12
C ILE A 25 -41.16 21.39 -25.97
N SER A 26 -39.96 21.29 -25.42
CA SER A 26 -38.73 21.68 -26.11
C SER A 26 -37.85 20.47 -26.40
N HIS A 27 -36.69 20.36 -25.76
CA HIS A 27 -35.72 19.32 -26.05
C HIS A 27 -36.02 18.01 -25.31
N VAL A 28 -35.77 16.90 -26.01
CA VAL A 28 -35.72 15.55 -25.43
C VAL A 28 -34.26 15.11 -25.43
N CYS A 29 -33.66 14.96 -24.25
CA CYS A 29 -32.27 14.55 -24.11
C CYS A 29 -32.19 13.11 -23.61
N ARG A 30 -31.40 12.26 -24.28
CA ARG A 30 -31.05 10.92 -23.82
C ARG A 30 -30.01 11.01 -22.72
N ASN A 31 -30.39 10.66 -21.48
CA ASN A 31 -29.53 10.80 -20.31
C ASN A 31 -28.76 9.54 -19.93
N ARG A 32 -29.25 8.36 -20.32
CA ARG A 32 -28.69 7.08 -19.91
C ARG A 32 -29.20 5.95 -20.80
N TYR A 33 -28.36 4.96 -21.05
CA TYR A 33 -28.74 3.66 -21.59
C TYR A 33 -28.86 2.61 -20.47
N ILE A 34 -29.95 1.85 -20.48
CA ILE A 34 -30.22 0.71 -19.61
C ILE A 34 -30.66 -0.46 -20.50
N PRO A 35 -29.93 -1.59 -20.51
CA PRO A 35 -30.23 -2.72 -21.40
C PRO A 35 -31.68 -3.20 -21.37
N GLU A 36 -32.34 -3.22 -20.20
CA GLU A 36 -33.72 -3.74 -20.10
C GLU A 36 -34.81 -2.74 -20.51
N CYS A 37 -34.55 -1.43 -20.47
CA CYS A 37 -35.55 -0.38 -20.70
C CYS A 37 -35.17 0.62 -21.81
N ARG A 38 -34.14 0.28 -22.60
CA ARG A 38 -33.51 1.16 -23.60
C ARG A 38 -32.97 2.44 -22.96
N HIS A 39 -33.55 3.59 -23.27
CA HIS A 39 -33.02 4.88 -22.86
C HIS A 39 -33.89 5.56 -21.83
N HIS A 40 -33.24 6.32 -20.97
CA HIS A 40 -33.88 7.34 -20.16
C HIS A 40 -33.76 8.69 -20.86
N TYR A 41 -34.86 9.41 -20.91
CA TYR A 41 -34.98 10.71 -21.54
C TYR A 41 -35.39 11.76 -20.52
N THR A 42 -34.81 12.96 -20.65
CA THR A 42 -35.32 14.17 -20.00
C THR A 42 -36.08 14.93 -21.07
N VAL A 43 -37.36 15.17 -20.83
CA VAL A 43 -38.21 15.97 -21.69
C VAL A 43 -38.41 17.32 -21.02
N SER A 44 -37.94 18.38 -21.66
CA SER A 44 -38.10 19.73 -21.15
C SER A 44 -39.46 20.29 -21.51
N ILE A 45 -40.18 20.77 -20.48
CA ILE A 45 -41.52 21.32 -20.58
C ILE A 45 -41.59 22.70 -19.93
N GLN A 46 -42.46 23.54 -20.48
CA GLN A 46 -42.83 24.83 -19.91
C GLN A 46 -44.35 24.96 -19.87
N PHE A 47 -44.89 25.56 -18.81
CA PHE A 47 -46.31 25.86 -18.66
C PHE A 47 -46.51 27.30 -18.20
N LYS A 48 -47.28 28.07 -18.95
CA LYS A 48 -47.71 29.43 -18.60
C LYS A 48 -49.21 29.42 -18.34
N PRO A 49 -49.67 29.61 -17.08
CA PRO A 49 -51.07 29.50 -16.75
C PRO A 49 -51.89 30.69 -17.29
N ASN A 50 -53.14 30.42 -17.67
CA ASN A 50 -54.14 31.45 -17.93
C ASN A 50 -54.77 31.90 -16.60
N LEU A 51 -54.32 33.02 -16.06
CA LEU A 51 -54.76 33.55 -14.75
C LEU A 51 -56.26 33.88 -14.71
N LEU A 52 -56.92 34.12 -15.85
CA LEU A 52 -58.37 34.33 -15.91
C LEU A 52 -59.15 33.04 -15.61
N ARG A 53 -58.57 31.88 -15.90
CA ARG A 53 -59.18 30.55 -15.69
C ARG A 53 -58.63 29.85 -14.45
N ILE A 54 -57.39 30.16 -14.05
CA ILE A 54 -56.73 29.62 -12.86
C ILE A 54 -56.15 30.77 -12.02
N PRO A 55 -57.00 31.53 -11.30
CA PRO A 55 -56.58 32.75 -10.60
C PRO A 55 -55.64 32.51 -9.41
N LYS A 56 -55.52 31.27 -8.94
CA LYS A 56 -54.60 30.87 -7.87
C LYS A 56 -53.23 30.37 -8.38
N ALA A 57 -53.02 30.32 -9.69
CA ALA A 57 -51.75 29.88 -10.27
C ALA A 57 -50.66 30.97 -10.18
N SER A 58 -49.39 30.55 -10.17
CA SER A 58 -48.25 31.47 -10.20
C SER A 58 -48.14 32.19 -11.56
N PRO A 59 -47.94 33.52 -11.60
CA PRO A 59 -47.82 34.27 -12.86
C PRO A 59 -46.51 33.99 -13.62
N TRP A 60 -45.50 33.42 -12.96
CA TRP A 60 -44.15 33.25 -13.52
C TRP A 60 -43.99 32.02 -14.43
N GLY A 61 -45.02 31.17 -14.54
CA GLY A 61 -44.96 29.90 -15.26
C GLY A 61 -44.07 28.85 -14.57
N VAL A 62 -44.14 27.61 -15.03
CA VAL A 62 -43.32 26.49 -14.55
C VAL A 62 -42.43 26.03 -15.71
N THR A 63 -41.13 25.85 -15.46
CA THR A 63 -40.17 25.34 -16.45
C THR A 63 -39.32 24.24 -15.83
N GLY A 64 -39.19 23.12 -16.54
CA GLY A 64 -38.13 22.14 -16.27
C GLY A 64 -38.38 20.76 -16.89
N GLY A 65 -37.71 19.75 -16.36
CA GLY A 65 -37.59 18.43 -17.01
C GLY A 65 -38.44 17.35 -16.35
N ILE A 66 -39.19 16.62 -17.16
CA ILE A 66 -39.79 15.34 -16.75
C ILE A 66 -38.93 14.18 -17.26
N PHE A 67 -38.89 13.09 -16.50
CA PHE A 67 -38.15 11.90 -16.87
C PHE A 67 -39.08 10.87 -17.52
N MET A 68 -38.68 10.38 -18.68
CA MET A 68 -39.40 9.36 -19.45
C MET A 68 -38.46 8.20 -19.80
N ARG A 69 -38.92 6.96 -19.69
CA ARG A 69 -38.23 5.78 -20.25
C ARG A 69 -38.72 5.51 -21.67
N GLY A 70 -37.89 4.90 -22.51
CA GLY A 70 -38.26 4.57 -23.89
C GLY A 70 -39.50 3.67 -24.00
N CYS A 71 -39.73 2.82 -23.00
CA CYS A 71 -40.85 1.87 -22.91
C CYS A 71 -42.10 2.40 -22.18
N GLU A 72 -42.08 3.62 -21.65
CA GLU A 72 -43.24 4.20 -20.96
C GLU A 72 -44.32 4.64 -21.96
N ASP A 73 -45.52 4.97 -21.46
CA ASP A 73 -46.69 5.33 -22.25
C ASP A 73 -47.15 6.78 -22.01
N ILE A 74 -48.18 7.19 -22.76
CA ILE A 74 -48.77 8.53 -22.70
C ILE A 74 -49.38 8.86 -21.32
N GLU A 75 -49.92 7.87 -20.61
CA GLU A 75 -50.47 8.06 -19.26
C GLU A 75 -49.37 8.29 -18.23
N MET A 76 -48.20 7.67 -18.41
CA MET A 76 -47.02 7.99 -17.61
C MET A 76 -46.56 9.43 -17.85
N MET A 77 -46.47 9.87 -19.10
CA MET A 77 -46.13 11.27 -19.43
C MET A 77 -47.08 12.25 -18.74
N LYS A 78 -48.40 12.01 -18.82
CA LYS A 78 -49.43 12.80 -18.13
C LYS A 78 -49.21 12.85 -16.62
N ARG A 79 -48.91 11.71 -15.99
CA ARG A 79 -48.60 11.64 -14.56
C ARG A 79 -47.38 12.49 -14.22
N ARG A 80 -46.28 12.34 -14.98
CA ARG A 80 -45.04 13.11 -14.77
C ARG A 80 -45.24 14.62 -14.95
N ILE A 81 -46.00 15.03 -15.96
CA ILE A 81 -46.36 16.44 -16.17
C ILE A 81 -47.17 16.94 -14.99
N LYS A 82 -48.18 16.19 -14.54
CA LYS A 82 -49.02 16.58 -13.40
C LYS A 82 -48.20 16.68 -12.11
N ASP A 83 -47.33 15.71 -11.84
CA ASP A 83 -46.48 15.69 -10.65
C ASP A 83 -45.48 16.85 -10.65
N TYR A 84 -44.96 17.22 -11.82
CA TYR A 84 -43.97 18.29 -11.96
C TYR A 84 -44.59 19.69 -11.99
N VAL A 85 -45.61 19.89 -12.82
CA VAL A 85 -46.25 21.19 -13.10
C VAL A 85 -47.40 21.49 -12.14
N GLY A 86 -47.98 20.46 -11.51
CA GLY A 86 -49.15 20.56 -10.63
C GLY A 86 -50.50 20.55 -11.36
N TYR A 87 -50.48 20.56 -12.71
CA TYR A 87 -51.69 20.60 -13.54
C TYR A 87 -51.67 19.47 -14.57
N THR A 88 -52.85 18.90 -14.84
CA THR A 88 -52.99 17.88 -15.89
C THR A 88 -53.26 18.58 -17.22
N PRO A 89 -52.49 18.33 -18.29
CA PRO A 89 -52.77 18.89 -19.62
C PRO A 89 -54.10 18.39 -20.19
N SER A 90 -54.66 19.08 -21.18
CA SER A 90 -55.76 18.53 -22.00
C SER A 90 -55.29 17.34 -22.83
N ALA A 91 -56.23 16.56 -23.38
CA ALA A 91 -55.91 15.45 -24.29
C ALA A 91 -55.10 15.93 -25.50
N ASP A 92 -55.52 17.02 -26.15
CA ASP A 92 -54.82 17.56 -27.33
C ASP A 92 -53.37 18.00 -27.02
N VAL A 93 -53.14 18.61 -25.85
CA VAL A 93 -51.79 19.00 -25.41
C VAL A 93 -50.95 17.75 -25.14
N LEU A 94 -51.53 16.75 -24.47
CA LEU A 94 -50.84 15.51 -24.14
C LEU A 94 -50.48 14.72 -25.40
N ASP A 95 -51.38 14.59 -26.37
CA ASP A 95 -51.14 13.93 -27.64
C ASP A 95 -50.05 14.64 -28.45
N ALA A 96 -50.06 15.97 -28.47
CA ALA A 96 -49.03 16.77 -29.13
C ALA A 96 -47.64 16.57 -28.50
N PHE A 97 -47.56 16.52 -27.16
CA PHE A 97 -46.32 16.29 -26.43
C PHE A 97 -45.84 14.86 -26.58
N TRP A 98 -46.75 13.90 -26.53
CA TRP A 98 -46.46 12.49 -26.74
C TRP A 98 -45.90 12.25 -28.14
N THR A 99 -46.55 12.80 -29.17
CA THR A 99 -46.09 12.72 -30.55
C THR A 99 -44.68 13.30 -30.71
N HIS A 100 -44.43 14.46 -30.10
CA HIS A 100 -43.11 15.11 -30.16
C HIS A 100 -42.02 14.25 -29.51
N PHE A 101 -42.32 13.67 -28.34
CA PHE A 101 -41.44 12.73 -27.67
C PHE A 101 -41.20 11.46 -28.46
N THR A 102 -42.24 10.82 -29.01
CA THR A 102 -42.11 9.56 -29.76
C THR A 102 -41.29 9.77 -31.02
N VAL A 103 -41.48 10.87 -31.76
CA VAL A 103 -40.66 11.15 -32.95
C VAL A 103 -39.17 11.26 -32.59
N LEU A 104 -38.83 11.98 -31.52
CA LEU A 104 -37.44 12.13 -31.06
C LEU A 104 -36.86 10.81 -30.53
N ARG A 105 -37.65 10.05 -29.76
CA ARG A 105 -37.27 8.72 -29.28
C ARG A 105 -36.99 7.78 -30.45
N ASP A 106 -37.91 7.71 -31.42
CA ASP A 106 -37.81 6.82 -32.57
C ASP A 106 -36.62 7.21 -33.46
N ALA A 107 -36.28 8.50 -33.56
CA ALA A 107 -35.07 8.96 -34.23
C ALA A 107 -33.79 8.46 -33.54
N TYR A 108 -33.72 8.51 -32.20
CA TYR A 108 -32.60 7.92 -31.44
C TYR A 108 -32.51 6.40 -31.58
N GLU A 109 -33.65 5.71 -31.65
CA GLU A 109 -33.69 4.26 -31.86
C GLU A 109 -33.23 3.88 -33.27
N ALA A 110 -33.59 4.67 -34.28
CA ALA A 110 -33.09 4.50 -35.64
C ALA A 110 -31.57 4.73 -35.73
N GLU A 111 -31.04 5.72 -34.99
CA GLU A 111 -29.60 5.95 -34.89
C GLU A 111 -28.88 4.77 -34.21
N ASP A 112 -29.42 4.22 -33.13
CA ASP A 112 -28.85 3.03 -32.49
C ASP A 112 -28.89 1.81 -33.40
N ALA A 113 -30.01 1.58 -34.11
CA ALA A 113 -30.12 0.51 -35.10
C ALA A 113 -29.08 0.67 -36.22
N PHE A 114 -28.79 1.91 -36.63
CA PHE A 114 -27.72 2.21 -37.58
C PHE A 114 -26.36 1.73 -37.05
N TYR A 115 -25.96 2.10 -35.82
CA TYR A 115 -24.68 1.66 -35.25
C TYR A 115 -24.62 0.16 -34.97
N ALA A 116 -25.73 -0.44 -34.52
CA ALA A 116 -25.81 -1.89 -34.27
C ALA A 116 -25.65 -2.73 -35.54
N ALA A 117 -26.00 -2.18 -36.71
CA ALA A 117 -25.85 -2.83 -38.00
C ALA A 117 -24.46 -2.61 -38.64
N GLN A 118 -23.60 -1.76 -38.08
CA GLN A 118 -22.26 -1.51 -38.60
C GLN A 118 -21.31 -2.68 -38.29
N ASP A 119 -20.23 -2.75 -39.07
CA ASP A 119 -19.17 -3.76 -38.91
C ASP A 119 -18.37 -3.53 -37.62
N ARG A 120 -18.61 -4.39 -36.63
CA ARG A 120 -17.92 -4.37 -35.33
C ARG A 120 -16.45 -4.76 -35.43
N GLU A 121 -16.07 -5.63 -36.36
CA GLU A 121 -14.67 -6.03 -36.52
C GLU A 121 -13.85 -4.88 -37.09
N ASN A 122 -14.39 -4.14 -38.05
CA ASN A 122 -13.73 -2.95 -38.58
C ASN A 122 -13.61 -1.83 -37.54
N ALA A 123 -14.64 -1.64 -36.71
CA ALA A 123 -14.59 -0.68 -35.61
C ALA A 123 -13.54 -1.05 -34.55
N ASP A 124 -13.46 -2.32 -34.17
CA ASP A 124 -12.44 -2.79 -33.23
C ASP A 124 -11.03 -2.63 -33.80
N ARG A 125 -10.82 -2.96 -35.09
CA ARG A 125 -9.55 -2.74 -35.79
C ARG A 125 -9.14 -1.27 -35.79
N LEU A 126 -10.08 -0.36 -36.06
CA LEU A 126 -9.81 1.08 -36.02
C LEU A 126 -9.39 1.53 -34.61
N LEU A 127 -10.05 1.04 -33.55
CA LEU A 127 -9.63 1.34 -32.19
C LEU A 127 -8.23 0.78 -31.89
N MET A 128 -7.91 -0.44 -32.33
CA MET A 128 -6.56 -1.00 -32.17
C MET A 128 -5.50 -0.17 -32.91
N GLU A 129 -5.79 0.31 -34.12
CA GLU A 129 -4.88 1.20 -34.87
C GLU A 129 -4.64 2.51 -34.12
N LEU A 130 -5.69 3.13 -33.58
CA LEU A 130 -5.59 4.36 -32.80
C LEU A 130 -4.86 4.15 -31.47
N GLU A 131 -5.07 3.01 -30.81
CA GLU A 131 -4.33 2.61 -29.61
C GLU A 131 -2.83 2.50 -29.92
N ASN A 132 -2.47 1.77 -30.99
CA ASN A 132 -1.09 1.62 -31.42
C ASN A 132 -0.45 2.97 -31.77
N LEU A 133 -1.19 3.86 -32.41
CA LEU A 133 -0.71 5.20 -32.76
C LEU A 133 -0.47 6.05 -31.50
N ALA A 134 -1.36 5.99 -30.51
CA ALA A 134 -1.19 6.68 -29.24
C ALA A 134 0.06 6.19 -28.49
N VAL A 135 0.24 4.87 -28.43
CA VAL A 135 1.42 4.25 -27.81
C VAL A 135 2.71 4.64 -28.55
N LEU A 136 2.71 4.62 -29.88
CA LEU A 136 3.87 5.04 -30.68
C LEU A 136 4.25 6.51 -30.42
N ARG A 137 3.26 7.41 -30.28
CA ARG A 137 3.52 8.81 -29.94
C ARG A 137 4.10 8.96 -28.53
N PHE A 138 3.62 8.18 -27.57
CA PHE A 138 4.24 8.12 -26.24
C PHE A 138 5.71 7.69 -26.34
N GLU A 139 6.00 6.64 -27.11
CA GLU A 139 7.38 6.15 -27.27
C GLU A 139 8.32 7.19 -27.87
N LYS A 140 7.81 8.02 -28.80
CA LYS A 140 8.52 9.13 -29.44
C LYS A 140 8.55 10.42 -28.62
N GLY A 141 7.81 10.50 -27.50
CA GLY A 141 7.67 11.73 -26.70
C GLY A 141 6.84 12.82 -27.39
N GLU A 142 5.98 12.46 -28.35
CA GLU A 142 5.13 13.37 -29.11
C GLU A 142 3.81 13.64 -28.36
N GLU A 143 3.86 14.50 -27.35
CA GLU A 143 2.66 14.98 -26.65
C GLU A 143 1.96 16.08 -27.46
N LYS A 144 0.62 15.98 -27.62
CA LYS A 144 -0.15 16.99 -28.34
C LYS A 144 -0.10 18.36 -27.66
N GLN A 145 -0.06 18.39 -26.33
CA GLN A 145 0.09 19.60 -25.52
C GLN A 145 0.82 19.27 -24.22
N ALA A 146 1.93 19.97 -23.95
CA ALA A 146 2.56 19.93 -22.64
C ALA A 146 1.56 20.39 -21.56
N PRO A 147 1.54 19.77 -20.37
CA PRO A 147 0.62 20.14 -19.29
C PRO A 147 0.86 21.60 -18.90
N LYS A 148 -0.12 22.48 -19.15
CA LYS A 148 -0.03 23.92 -18.84
C LYS A 148 -0.33 24.20 -17.37
N HIS A 149 -1.10 23.32 -16.73
CA HIS A 149 -1.50 23.45 -15.33
C HIS A 149 -1.17 22.21 -14.52
N ARG A 150 -0.96 22.37 -13.19
CA ARG A 150 -0.66 21.25 -12.28
C ARG A 150 -1.73 20.14 -12.29
N PHE A 151 -2.97 20.49 -12.63
CA PHE A 151 -4.11 19.58 -12.69
C PHE A 151 -4.19 18.81 -14.02
N ASP A 152 -3.38 19.16 -15.02
CA ASP A 152 -3.31 18.46 -16.31
C ASP A 152 -2.54 17.13 -16.21
N ARG A 153 -1.91 16.83 -15.07
CA ARG A 153 -1.15 15.58 -14.87
C ARG A 153 -2.01 14.32 -14.88
N ASN A 154 -3.32 14.44 -14.68
CA ASN A 154 -4.26 13.33 -14.64
C ASN A 154 -5.12 13.22 -15.91
N ARG A 155 -4.69 13.85 -17.01
CA ARG A 155 -5.41 13.72 -18.29
C ARG A 155 -5.35 12.28 -18.79
N PRO A 156 -6.45 11.72 -19.30
CA PRO A 156 -6.45 10.38 -19.84
C PRO A 156 -5.53 10.32 -21.08
N PRO A 157 -4.73 9.25 -21.26
CA PRO A 157 -3.82 9.11 -22.40
C PRO A 157 -4.43 9.41 -23.77
N MET A 158 -5.70 9.04 -23.99
CA MET A 158 -6.39 9.35 -25.25
C MET A 158 -6.45 10.86 -25.54
N ASP A 159 -6.56 11.72 -24.52
CA ASP A 159 -6.60 13.18 -24.68
C ASP A 159 -5.21 13.77 -24.93
N VAL A 160 -4.17 13.08 -24.44
CA VAL A 160 -2.77 13.51 -24.53
C VAL A 160 -2.17 13.13 -25.88
N TYR A 161 -2.45 11.92 -26.36
CA TYR A 161 -1.77 11.32 -27.50
C TYR A 161 -2.63 11.21 -28.77
N LEU A 162 -3.95 11.44 -28.74
CA LEU A 162 -4.78 11.51 -29.95
C LEU A 162 -5.08 12.95 -30.38
N THR A 163 -5.05 13.18 -31.69
CA THR A 163 -5.57 14.41 -32.32
C THR A 163 -7.08 14.50 -32.16
N GLU A 164 -7.66 15.67 -32.40
CA GLU A 164 -9.11 15.84 -32.28
C GLU A 164 -9.88 14.99 -33.31
N GLY A 165 -9.36 14.85 -34.53
CA GLY A 165 -9.96 13.98 -35.55
C GLY A 165 -9.93 12.51 -35.15
N GLU A 166 -8.80 12.02 -34.63
CA GLU A 166 -8.64 10.65 -34.15
C GLU A 166 -9.50 10.36 -32.92
N TYR A 167 -9.63 11.31 -32.00
CA TYR A 167 -10.54 11.18 -30.86
C TYR A 167 -11.99 10.99 -31.34
N ARG A 168 -12.43 11.78 -32.33
CA ARG A 168 -13.77 11.62 -32.91
C ARG A 168 -13.92 10.25 -33.58
N LEU A 169 -12.90 9.77 -34.30
CA LEU A 169 -12.92 8.42 -34.87
C LEU A 169 -13.02 7.33 -33.79
N ALA A 170 -12.32 7.49 -32.66
CA ALA A 170 -12.43 6.57 -31.54
C ALA A 170 -13.85 6.56 -30.94
N VAL A 171 -14.46 7.73 -30.77
CA VAL A 171 -15.86 7.84 -30.30
C VAL A 171 -16.81 7.11 -31.25
N GLU A 172 -16.69 7.32 -32.56
CA GLU A 172 -17.56 6.70 -33.57
C GLU A 172 -17.37 5.17 -33.61
N ALA A 173 -16.13 4.69 -33.59
CA ALA A 173 -15.84 3.27 -33.53
C ALA A 173 -16.41 2.63 -32.25
N GLN A 174 -16.28 3.30 -31.11
CA GLN A 174 -16.83 2.82 -29.84
C GLN A 174 -18.36 2.79 -29.84
N LYS A 175 -19.05 3.71 -30.53
CA LYS A 175 -20.51 3.65 -30.71
C LYS A 175 -20.94 2.39 -31.48
N VAL A 176 -20.19 2.03 -32.53
CA VAL A 176 -20.39 0.78 -33.27
C VAL A 176 -20.18 -0.44 -32.36
N LEU A 177 -19.10 -0.46 -31.58
CA LEU A 177 -18.83 -1.57 -30.66
C LEU A 177 -19.89 -1.72 -29.57
N ASN A 178 -20.42 -0.61 -29.06
CA ASN A 178 -21.49 -0.62 -28.06
C ASN A 178 -22.87 -0.87 -28.68
N GLY A 179 -23.00 -0.77 -30.02
CA GLY A 179 -24.26 -0.90 -30.76
C GLY A 179 -25.23 0.24 -30.54
N HIS A 180 -24.75 1.42 -30.11
CA HIS A 180 -25.60 2.57 -29.82
C HIS A 180 -24.84 3.91 -29.85
N ALA A 181 -25.56 5.00 -30.09
CA ALA A 181 -24.99 6.34 -30.28
C ALA A 181 -24.65 7.10 -28.98
N TYR A 182 -25.16 6.67 -27.82
CA TYR A 182 -24.91 7.37 -26.56
C TYR A 182 -23.47 7.34 -26.14
N VAL A 183 -22.97 8.53 -25.82
CA VAL A 183 -21.63 8.77 -25.32
C VAL A 183 -21.75 9.18 -23.86
N GLU A 184 -21.39 8.26 -22.97
CA GLU A 184 -21.23 8.60 -21.56
C GLU A 184 -19.92 9.39 -21.37
N PRO A 185 -19.95 10.57 -20.72
CA PRO A 185 -18.75 11.34 -20.42
C PRO A 185 -17.74 10.52 -19.63
N TYR A 186 -16.46 10.65 -19.98
CA TYR A 186 -15.39 9.98 -19.25
C TYR A 186 -15.24 10.56 -17.84
N SER A 187 -15.22 9.69 -16.84
CA SER A 187 -14.96 10.04 -15.44
C SER A 187 -13.61 9.48 -15.00
N VAL A 188 -12.65 10.36 -14.75
CA VAL A 188 -11.33 9.99 -14.21
C VAL A 188 -11.46 9.29 -12.85
N PHE A 189 -12.40 9.75 -12.01
CA PHE A 189 -12.62 9.19 -10.67
C PHE A 189 -13.39 7.88 -10.70
N GLY A 190 -14.39 7.77 -11.58
CA GLY A 190 -15.21 6.57 -11.71
C GLY A 190 -14.58 5.49 -12.58
N ARG A 191 -13.51 5.83 -13.33
CA ARG A 191 -12.96 4.99 -14.43
C ARG A 191 -14.06 4.45 -15.32
N SER A 192 -15.02 5.31 -15.63
CA SER A 192 -16.24 4.98 -16.35
C SER A 192 -16.43 5.93 -17.52
N GLY A 193 -17.34 5.58 -18.41
CA GLY A 193 -17.65 6.37 -19.60
C GLY A 193 -17.31 5.64 -20.89
N HIS A 194 -17.73 6.24 -21.99
CA HIS A 194 -17.78 5.59 -23.30
C HIS A 194 -16.43 5.04 -23.77
N LEU A 195 -15.36 5.81 -23.56
CA LEU A 195 -14.00 5.45 -23.97
C LEU A 195 -13.14 4.94 -22.80
N ALA A 196 -13.73 4.55 -21.68
CA ALA A 196 -12.97 4.17 -20.49
C ALA A 196 -12.04 2.97 -20.74
N ASP A 197 -12.58 1.89 -21.30
CA ASP A 197 -11.82 0.67 -21.60
C ASP A 197 -10.73 0.92 -22.65
N PHE A 198 -11.06 1.69 -23.70
CA PHE A 198 -10.09 2.10 -24.71
C PHE A 198 -8.92 2.87 -24.10
N ASN A 199 -9.21 3.84 -23.23
CA ASN A 199 -8.19 4.61 -22.53
C ASN A 199 -7.36 3.74 -21.56
N GLU A 200 -7.99 2.77 -20.88
CA GLU A 200 -7.30 1.84 -19.99
C GLU A 200 -6.32 0.94 -20.75
N ARG A 201 -6.67 0.47 -21.96
CA ARG A 201 -5.74 -0.28 -22.82
C ARG A 201 -4.49 0.53 -23.16
N ILE A 202 -4.66 1.79 -23.58
CA ILE A 202 -3.53 2.69 -23.87
C ILE A 202 -2.66 2.88 -22.62
N GLN A 203 -3.29 3.20 -21.48
CA GLN A 203 -2.60 3.42 -20.21
C GLN A 203 -1.77 2.20 -19.80
N THR A 204 -2.36 1.01 -19.88
CA THR A 204 -1.71 -0.25 -19.51
C THR A 204 -0.44 -0.47 -20.31
N ARG A 205 -0.49 -0.32 -21.64
CA ARG A 205 0.68 -0.50 -22.51
C ARG A 205 1.76 0.56 -22.26
N ILE A 206 1.38 1.81 -22.03
CA ILE A 206 2.31 2.87 -21.65
C ILE A 206 3.05 2.50 -20.35
N ASP A 207 2.32 2.00 -19.35
CA ASP A 207 2.91 1.61 -18.07
C ASP A 207 3.80 0.38 -18.19
N GLU A 208 3.46 -0.58 -19.03
CA GLU A 208 4.32 -1.73 -19.38
C GLU A 208 5.63 -1.26 -20.02
N ILE A 209 5.57 -0.34 -20.99
CA ILE A 209 6.77 0.21 -21.63
C ILE A 209 7.64 0.95 -20.60
N LYS A 210 7.04 1.76 -19.72
CA LYS A 210 7.78 2.44 -18.64
C LYS A 210 8.47 1.44 -17.72
N ARG A 211 7.76 0.39 -17.29
CA ARG A 211 8.32 -0.67 -16.44
C ARG A 211 9.46 -1.40 -17.15
N SER A 212 9.32 -1.73 -18.43
CA SER A 212 10.39 -2.36 -19.22
C SER A 212 11.62 -1.47 -19.30
N ARG A 213 11.46 -0.18 -19.61
CA ARG A 213 12.56 0.81 -19.63
C ARG A 213 13.23 0.95 -18.25
N GLU A 214 12.45 0.94 -17.17
CA GLU A 214 13.00 0.97 -15.80
C GLU A 214 13.81 -0.29 -15.48
N ILE A 215 13.34 -1.47 -15.91
CA ILE A 215 14.05 -2.75 -15.74
C ILE A 215 15.35 -2.74 -16.54
N GLU A 216 15.31 -2.33 -17.81
CA GLU A 216 16.48 -2.20 -18.68
C GLU A 216 17.51 -1.24 -18.08
N ALA A 217 17.08 -0.05 -17.66
CA ALA A 217 17.95 0.93 -17.01
C ALA A 217 18.58 0.39 -15.72
N ARG A 218 17.83 -0.38 -14.91
CA ARG A 218 18.37 -1.06 -13.73
C ARG A 218 19.40 -2.13 -14.10
N GLN A 219 19.15 -2.93 -15.13
CA GLN A 219 20.08 -3.95 -15.61
C GLN A 219 21.36 -3.31 -16.17
N GLU A 220 21.24 -2.26 -16.98
CA GLU A 220 22.37 -1.52 -17.53
C GLU A 220 23.20 -0.87 -16.42
N LYS A 221 22.54 -0.21 -15.45
CA LYS A 221 23.20 0.34 -14.28
C LYS A 221 23.95 -0.73 -13.50
N ARG A 222 23.32 -1.89 -13.25
CA ARG A 222 23.94 -3.01 -12.55
C ARG A 222 25.17 -3.52 -13.31
N LYS A 223 25.07 -3.68 -14.63
CA LYS A 223 26.19 -4.09 -15.49
C LYS A 223 27.35 -3.08 -15.45
N ARG A 224 27.04 -1.78 -15.50
CA ARG A 224 28.05 -0.71 -15.36
C ARG A 224 28.76 -0.79 -14.01
N LEU A 225 28.02 -0.89 -12.91
CA LEU A 225 28.57 -1.00 -11.56
C LEU A 225 29.40 -2.29 -11.38
N ARG A 226 28.97 -3.41 -11.97
CA ARG A 226 29.76 -4.65 -12.00
C ARG A 226 31.08 -4.47 -12.74
N GLY A 227 31.10 -3.75 -13.85
CA GLY A 227 32.34 -3.41 -14.56
C GLY A 227 33.27 -2.53 -13.70
N LEU A 228 32.71 -1.57 -12.95
CA LEU A 228 33.50 -0.76 -12.00
C LEU A 228 34.11 -1.60 -10.88
N LEU A 229 33.46 -2.69 -10.43
CA LEU A 229 34.10 -3.59 -9.47
C LEU A 229 35.40 -4.18 -10.00
N ASP A 230 35.49 -4.47 -11.30
CA ASP A 230 36.69 -5.07 -11.91
C ASP A 230 37.80 -4.03 -12.15
N THR A 231 37.43 -2.79 -12.49
CA THR A 231 38.39 -1.78 -12.97
C THR A 231 38.72 -0.67 -11.96
N ASP A 232 37.81 -0.36 -11.03
CA ASP A 232 37.90 0.79 -10.14
C ASP A 232 38.17 0.34 -8.69
N PRO A 233 39.39 0.58 -8.17
CA PRO A 233 39.75 0.18 -6.81
C PRO A 233 39.01 0.99 -5.73
N GLU A 234 38.60 2.22 -6.01
CA GLU A 234 37.84 3.05 -5.06
C GLU A 234 36.40 2.54 -4.95
N PHE A 235 35.77 2.22 -6.09
CA PHE A 235 34.46 1.60 -6.09
C PHE A 235 34.46 0.24 -5.39
N ARG A 236 35.48 -0.59 -5.63
CA ARG A 236 35.64 -1.88 -4.97
C ARG A 236 35.79 -1.73 -3.45
N ARG A 237 36.52 -0.71 -2.98
CA ARG A 237 36.60 -0.35 -1.55
C ARG A 237 35.27 0.13 -1.00
N LEU A 238 34.51 0.92 -1.76
CA LEU A 238 33.15 1.35 -1.39
C LEU A 238 32.23 0.14 -1.17
N VAL A 239 32.24 -0.83 -2.08
CA VAL A 239 31.45 -2.05 -1.95
C VAL A 239 31.89 -2.89 -0.75
N ALA A 240 33.20 -3.08 -0.53
CA ALA A 240 33.71 -3.78 0.65
C ALA A 240 33.26 -3.11 1.96
N ASN A 241 33.37 -1.77 2.05
CA ASN A 241 32.91 -1.00 3.21
C ASN A 241 31.38 -1.03 3.37
N ALA A 242 30.61 -1.07 2.29
CA ALA A 242 29.15 -1.24 2.33
C ALA A 242 28.76 -2.61 2.88
N MET A 243 29.45 -3.69 2.48
CA MET A 243 29.23 -5.02 3.02
C MET A 243 29.58 -5.12 4.51
N ALA A 244 30.70 -4.51 4.92
CA ALA A 244 31.09 -4.44 6.32
C ALA A 244 30.07 -3.63 7.15
N ALA A 245 29.63 -2.47 6.63
CA ALA A 245 28.58 -1.67 7.24
C ALA A 245 27.28 -2.45 7.42
N ALA A 246 26.84 -3.21 6.40
CA ALA A 246 25.61 -4.02 6.49
C ALA A 246 25.70 -5.11 7.58
N LYS A 247 26.89 -5.69 7.80
CA LYS A 247 27.11 -6.71 8.83
C LYS A 247 27.17 -6.14 10.25
N GLU A 248 27.74 -4.93 10.39
CA GLU A 248 28.07 -4.32 11.68
C GLU A 248 27.12 -3.17 12.06
N SER A 249 26.14 -2.85 11.22
CA SER A 249 25.24 -1.70 11.40
C SER A 249 24.44 -1.82 12.70
N ARG A 250 24.62 -0.82 13.57
CA ARG A 250 23.70 -0.56 14.69
C ARG A 250 22.58 0.38 14.28
N ALA A 251 22.68 1.02 13.11
CA ALA A 251 21.67 1.90 12.56
C ALA A 251 20.58 1.11 11.83
N GLY A 252 19.39 1.70 11.69
CA GLY A 252 18.27 1.07 10.98
C GLY A 252 18.46 0.91 9.47
N LYS A 253 19.49 1.51 8.90
CA LYS A 253 19.85 1.40 7.49
C LYS A 253 21.36 1.37 7.32
N THR A 254 21.82 0.57 6.36
CA THR A 254 23.23 0.47 5.94
C THR A 254 23.80 1.83 5.55
N GLU A 255 22.98 2.68 4.94
CA GLU A 255 23.32 4.05 4.54
C GLU A 255 24.00 4.86 5.64
N TYR A 256 23.43 4.87 6.86
CA TYR A 256 23.96 5.65 7.97
C TYR A 256 25.33 5.13 8.42
N GLU A 257 25.44 3.82 8.61
CA GLU A 257 26.68 3.20 9.06
C GLU A 257 27.79 3.39 8.01
N LEU A 258 27.46 3.27 6.72
CA LEU A 258 28.40 3.51 5.64
C LEU A 258 28.85 4.98 5.59
N ALA A 259 27.91 5.92 5.72
CA ALA A 259 28.23 7.35 5.76
C ALA A 259 29.17 7.68 6.94
N PHE A 260 28.91 7.12 8.13
CA PHE A 260 29.76 7.33 9.30
C PHE A 260 31.16 6.74 9.16
N ARG A 261 31.30 5.56 8.55
CA ARG A 261 32.61 4.96 8.27
C ARG A 261 33.48 5.83 7.37
N TYR A 262 32.87 6.57 6.44
CA TYR A 262 33.59 7.42 5.49
C TYR A 262 33.82 8.85 5.99
N PHE A 263 32.89 9.42 6.76
CA PHE A 263 32.90 10.86 7.07
C PHE A 263 32.79 11.17 8.58
N GLY A 264 32.78 10.14 9.42
CA GLY A 264 32.81 10.26 10.87
C GLY A 264 31.45 10.06 11.53
N TYR A 265 31.47 9.49 12.72
CA TYR A 265 30.29 9.26 13.54
C TYR A 265 29.83 10.56 14.21
N VAL A 266 28.53 10.83 14.17
CA VAL A 266 27.93 12.09 14.66
C VAL A 266 26.89 11.84 15.74
N SER A 267 26.56 12.89 16.49
CA SER A 267 25.65 12.81 17.64
C SER A 267 24.27 13.43 17.36
N SER A 268 24.04 14.05 16.20
CA SER A 268 22.79 14.77 15.88
C SER A 268 22.46 14.79 14.38
N LEU A 269 21.20 15.09 14.06
CA LEU A 269 20.75 15.28 12.67
C LEU A 269 21.45 16.46 11.98
N GLU A 270 21.69 17.58 12.66
CA GLU A 270 22.37 18.74 12.05
C GLU A 270 23.80 18.40 11.62
N GLU A 271 24.52 17.64 12.42
CA GLU A 271 25.85 17.12 12.06
C GLU A 271 25.75 16.09 10.94
N TYR A 272 24.75 15.20 11.00
CA TYR A 272 24.53 14.20 9.96
C TYR A 272 24.25 14.84 8.59
N ARG A 273 23.52 15.96 8.51
CA ARG A 273 23.27 16.65 7.23
C ARG A 273 24.56 17.03 6.50
N LYS A 274 25.64 17.35 7.24
CA LYS A 274 26.95 17.63 6.65
C LYS A 274 27.60 16.36 6.10
N VAL A 275 27.60 15.30 6.91
CA VAL A 275 28.09 13.96 6.52
C VAL A 275 27.32 13.42 5.31
N TYR A 276 25.99 13.55 5.30
CA TYR A 276 25.11 13.10 4.23
C TYR A 276 25.38 13.84 2.92
N SER A 277 25.72 15.12 2.96
CA SER A 277 26.06 15.89 1.76
C SER A 277 27.34 15.34 1.11
N GLN A 278 28.37 15.06 1.91
CA GLN A 278 29.61 14.44 1.44
C GLN A 278 29.39 13.01 0.95
N PHE A 279 28.56 12.24 1.65
CA PHE A 279 28.17 10.89 1.23
C PHE A 279 27.38 10.88 -0.08
N SER A 280 26.48 11.86 -0.28
CA SER A 280 25.76 12.03 -1.54
C SER A 280 26.71 12.33 -2.70
N GLU A 281 27.73 13.17 -2.48
CA GLU A 281 28.76 13.45 -3.49
C GLU A 281 29.56 12.19 -3.84
N LEU A 282 29.98 11.41 -2.85
CA LEU A 282 30.68 10.12 -3.07
C LEU A 282 29.82 9.13 -3.88
N MET A 283 28.55 8.96 -3.52
CA MET A 283 27.65 8.05 -4.24
C MET A 283 27.40 8.52 -5.69
N LYS A 284 27.27 9.83 -5.90
CA LYS A 284 27.08 10.43 -7.23
C LYS A 284 28.25 10.20 -8.17
N GLN A 285 29.49 10.11 -7.68
CA GLN A 285 30.67 9.80 -8.50
C GLN A 285 30.52 8.48 -9.26
N PHE A 286 29.83 7.50 -8.67
CA PHE A 286 29.55 6.21 -9.28
C PHE A 286 28.15 6.12 -9.92
N GLY A 287 27.45 7.25 -10.00
CA GLY A 287 26.07 7.38 -10.48
C GLY A 287 25.08 6.58 -9.63
N LEU A 288 25.29 6.56 -8.32
CA LEU A 288 24.40 6.00 -7.32
C LEU A 288 23.69 7.10 -6.53
N GLU A 289 22.47 6.82 -6.11
CA GLU A 289 21.74 7.56 -5.10
C GLU A 289 22.10 7.04 -3.71
N THR A 290 21.98 7.88 -2.68
CA THR A 290 22.35 7.52 -1.30
C THR A 290 21.55 6.34 -0.76
N TYR A 291 20.28 6.20 -1.15
CA TYR A 291 19.42 5.09 -0.72
C TYR A 291 19.74 3.76 -1.43
N GLU A 292 20.65 3.74 -2.40
CA GLU A 292 21.04 2.52 -3.13
C GLU A 292 22.19 1.76 -2.45
N THR A 293 22.43 1.96 -1.14
CA THR A 293 23.46 1.19 -0.42
C THR A 293 23.21 -0.31 -0.42
N ASP A 294 21.95 -0.75 -0.46
CA ASP A 294 21.62 -2.19 -0.54
C ASP A 294 21.97 -2.80 -1.90
N LEU A 295 22.01 -1.97 -2.97
CA LEU A 295 22.52 -2.39 -4.27
C LEU A 295 24.03 -2.67 -4.18
N LEU A 296 24.81 -1.86 -3.46
CA LEU A 296 26.24 -2.11 -3.22
C LEU A 296 26.45 -3.44 -2.48
N VAL A 297 25.64 -3.71 -1.45
CA VAL A 297 25.72 -4.95 -0.67
C VAL A 297 25.40 -6.17 -1.53
N SER A 298 24.34 -6.11 -2.35
CA SER A 298 23.98 -7.22 -3.23
C SER A 298 25.01 -7.46 -4.32
N LEU A 299 25.54 -6.39 -4.95
CA LEU A 299 26.65 -6.48 -5.90
C LEU A 299 27.89 -7.15 -5.29
N GLY A 300 28.27 -6.77 -4.06
CA GLY A 300 29.41 -7.38 -3.39
C GLY A 300 29.21 -8.85 -3.05
N ARG A 301 28.00 -9.25 -2.64
CA ARG A 301 27.67 -10.67 -2.39
C ARG A 301 27.76 -11.52 -3.66
N GLU A 302 27.25 -11.01 -4.77
CA GLU A 302 27.34 -11.70 -6.07
C GLU A 302 28.79 -11.82 -6.54
N TYR A 303 29.56 -10.73 -6.44
CA TYR A 303 30.99 -10.71 -6.76
C TYR A 303 31.76 -11.79 -5.99
N LEU A 304 31.54 -11.91 -4.68
CA LEU A 304 32.16 -12.95 -3.86
C LEU A 304 31.68 -14.36 -4.20
N ALA A 305 30.40 -14.53 -4.53
CA ALA A 305 29.82 -15.83 -4.90
C ALA A 305 30.40 -16.37 -6.24
N GLU A 306 30.81 -15.47 -7.13
CA GLU A 306 31.52 -15.80 -8.38
C GLU A 306 32.98 -16.22 -8.16
N GLY A 307 33.48 -16.18 -6.91
CA GLY A 307 34.86 -16.56 -6.56
C GLY A 307 35.85 -15.40 -6.61
N GLU A 308 35.39 -14.18 -6.88
CA GLU A 308 36.22 -12.99 -6.89
C GLU A 308 36.54 -12.48 -5.47
N MET A 309 37.52 -11.57 -5.35
CA MET A 309 37.98 -11.07 -4.06
C MET A 309 37.74 -9.56 -3.88
N LEU A 310 37.07 -9.21 -2.79
CA LEU A 310 37.00 -7.83 -2.31
C LEU A 310 38.19 -7.51 -1.40
N PRO A 311 38.68 -6.25 -1.39
CA PRO A 311 39.71 -5.83 -0.47
C PRO A 311 39.19 -5.91 0.98
N VAL A 312 40.13 -6.02 1.93
CA VAL A 312 39.80 -5.88 3.34
C VAL A 312 39.12 -4.51 3.56
N PRO A 313 37.95 -4.45 4.19
CA PRO A 313 37.26 -3.19 4.44
C PRO A 313 38.08 -2.34 5.42
N VAL A 314 38.67 -1.27 4.92
CA VAL A 314 39.37 -0.26 5.73
C VAL A 314 38.54 1.02 5.68
N ALA A 315 37.88 1.33 6.78
CA ALA A 315 37.11 2.55 6.95
C ALA A 315 38.04 3.68 7.44
N PRO A 316 37.95 4.90 6.89
CA PRO A 316 38.66 6.07 7.41
C PRO A 316 38.35 6.36 8.88
N PHE A 317 37.12 6.08 9.31
CA PHE A 317 36.68 6.25 10.69
C PHE A 317 36.25 4.90 11.28
N GLU A 318 37.05 4.40 12.22
CA GLU A 318 36.66 3.28 13.07
C GLU A 318 35.58 3.71 14.06
N ARG A 319 34.65 2.80 14.37
CA ARG A 319 33.54 3.07 15.26
C ARG A 319 34.03 3.24 16.71
N PRO A 320 33.90 4.43 17.32
CA PRO A 320 34.28 4.60 18.72
C PRO A 320 33.30 3.88 19.65
N GLU A 321 33.74 3.61 20.89
CA GLU A 321 32.82 3.16 21.93
C GLU A 321 31.78 4.25 22.21
N GLY A 322 30.49 3.93 22.04
CA GLY A 322 29.42 4.88 22.28
C GLY A 322 28.13 4.60 21.49
N ILE A 323 27.23 5.56 21.64
CA ILE A 323 25.95 5.68 20.92
C ILE A 323 26.06 6.91 20.03
N PHE A 324 25.58 6.78 18.79
CA PHE A 324 25.59 7.81 17.77
C PHE A 324 24.19 8.04 17.18
N TYR A 325 24.07 9.08 16.37
CA TYR A 325 22.85 9.36 15.62
C TYR A 325 22.37 8.13 14.84
N GLN A 326 21.06 7.86 14.87
CA GLN A 326 20.38 6.75 14.16
C GLN A 326 20.71 5.34 14.64
N ASP A 327 21.55 5.17 15.65
CA ASP A 327 21.72 3.88 16.32
C ASP A 327 20.40 3.36 16.89
N TRP A 328 20.25 2.04 16.91
CA TRP A 328 19.22 1.38 17.69
C TRP A 328 19.67 1.19 19.12
N ILE A 329 18.77 1.53 20.04
CA ILE A 329 18.86 1.22 21.46
C ILE A 329 17.73 0.26 21.80
N CYS A 330 18.08 -0.83 22.47
CA CYS A 330 17.11 -1.75 23.04
C CYS A 330 16.95 -1.45 24.53
N THR A 331 15.70 -1.23 24.97
CA THR A 331 15.33 -1.31 26.37
C THR A 331 14.50 -2.55 26.62
N GLU A 332 14.23 -2.88 27.89
CA GLU A 332 13.51 -4.09 28.34
C GLU A 332 12.30 -4.50 27.48
N ASN A 333 11.58 -3.54 26.87
CA ASN A 333 10.37 -3.83 26.10
C ASN A 333 10.28 -3.12 24.73
N ARG A 334 11.26 -2.30 24.34
CA ARG A 334 11.15 -1.47 23.12
C ARG A 334 12.49 -1.23 22.45
N PHE A 335 12.42 -1.08 21.13
CA PHE A 335 13.52 -0.57 20.32
C PHE A 335 13.29 0.91 20.06
N TYR A 336 14.33 1.70 20.22
CA TYR A 336 14.31 3.12 19.97
C TYR A 336 15.44 3.48 19.02
N GLN A 337 15.14 4.33 18.05
CA GLN A 337 16.16 4.90 17.19
C GLN A 337 16.63 6.23 17.76
N VAL A 338 17.94 6.42 17.83
CA VAL A 338 18.55 7.65 18.35
C VAL A 338 18.35 8.81 17.38
N ASP A 339 17.86 9.92 17.92
CA ASP A 339 17.73 11.18 17.19
C ASP A 339 18.80 12.20 17.59
N ARG A 340 19.21 12.20 18.87
CA ARG A 340 20.31 13.04 19.35
C ARG A 340 20.99 12.46 20.57
N VAL A 341 22.30 12.62 20.67
CA VAL A 341 23.10 12.25 21.85
C VAL A 341 23.52 13.53 22.57
N GLY A 342 22.99 13.72 23.78
CA GLY A 342 23.33 14.83 24.66
C GLY A 342 24.37 14.43 25.70
N ARG A 343 24.78 15.39 26.54
CA ARG A 343 25.79 15.17 27.58
C ARG A 343 25.35 14.14 28.64
N LEU A 344 24.09 14.20 29.07
CA LEU A 344 23.53 13.34 30.13
C LEU A 344 22.48 12.34 29.62
N TYR A 345 21.90 12.60 28.45
CA TYR A 345 20.76 11.85 27.92
C TYR A 345 20.95 11.52 26.44
N VAL A 346 20.33 10.42 26.02
CA VAL A 346 20.12 10.09 24.62
C VAL A 346 18.66 10.36 24.28
N TYR A 347 18.43 11.22 23.30
CA TYR A 347 17.11 11.54 22.75
C TYR A 347 16.81 10.57 21.63
N VAL A 348 15.63 9.98 21.68
CA VAL A 348 15.16 8.97 20.72
C VAL A 348 13.89 9.44 20.04
N ALA A 349 13.61 8.90 18.86
CA ALA A 349 12.43 9.25 18.07
C ALA A 349 11.14 9.22 18.91
N GLY A 350 10.34 10.28 18.81
CA GLY A 350 9.07 10.44 19.54
C GLY A 350 9.18 11.13 20.92
N ASP A 351 10.02 12.17 21.03
CA ASP A 351 10.16 13.06 22.20
C ASP A 351 10.49 12.36 23.53
N ARG A 352 11.21 11.25 23.47
CA ARG A 352 11.66 10.50 24.65
C ARG A 352 13.15 10.67 24.87
N PHE A 353 13.56 10.63 26.13
CA PHE A 353 14.97 10.63 26.51
C PHE A 353 15.29 9.45 27.42
N LEU A 354 16.49 8.90 27.25
CA LEU A 354 17.06 7.82 28.05
C LEU A 354 18.32 8.34 28.74
N LYS A 355 18.65 7.86 29.94
CA LYS A 355 19.94 8.17 30.59
C LYS A 355 21.09 7.67 29.71
N ARG A 356 22.21 8.39 29.63
CA ARG A 356 23.34 8.08 28.70
C ARG A 356 23.96 6.68 28.87
N GLU A 357 23.80 6.02 30.01
CA GLU A 357 24.31 4.68 30.32
C GLU A 357 23.50 3.52 29.66
N VAL A 358 22.73 3.80 28.60
CA VAL A 358 22.12 2.72 27.81
C VAL A 358 23.19 2.04 26.99
N ARG A 359 23.08 0.71 26.81
CA ARG A 359 23.99 -0.02 25.91
C ARG A 359 23.41 0.04 24.50
N PRO A 360 24.24 0.28 23.47
CA PRO A 360 23.80 0.22 22.09
C PRO A 360 23.32 -1.20 21.77
N PHE A 361 22.39 -1.32 20.82
CA PHE A 361 21.99 -2.61 20.29
C PHE A 361 23.19 -3.31 19.64
N VAL A 362 23.47 -4.55 20.05
CA VAL A 362 24.45 -5.41 19.40
C VAL A 362 23.72 -6.20 18.32
N TRP A 363 23.99 -5.86 17.06
CA TRP A 363 23.58 -6.65 15.92
C TRP A 363 24.42 -7.93 15.86
N MET A 364 23.74 -9.07 15.85
CA MET A 364 24.35 -10.39 15.65
C MET A 364 23.62 -11.06 14.51
N GLU A 365 24.36 -11.39 13.45
CA GLU A 365 23.81 -12.11 12.31
C GLU A 365 23.36 -13.50 12.77
N SER A 366 22.09 -13.82 12.54
CA SER A 366 21.58 -15.14 12.89
C SER A 366 22.26 -16.21 12.03
N PRO A 367 22.69 -17.34 12.60
CA PRO A 367 23.42 -18.39 11.87
C PRO A 367 22.59 -19.09 10.78
N ALA A 368 21.28 -18.86 10.69
CA ALA A 368 20.41 -19.44 9.67
C ALA A 368 19.28 -18.50 9.26
N VAL A 369 18.83 -18.58 8.00
CA VAL A 369 17.69 -17.83 7.48
C VAL A 369 16.39 -18.55 7.88
N ASP A 370 15.50 -17.86 8.59
CA ASP A 370 14.11 -18.25 8.88
C ASP A 370 13.89 -19.68 9.41
N SER A 371 14.63 -20.07 10.46
CA SER A 371 14.41 -21.32 11.20
C SER A 371 13.95 -21.06 12.65
N LEU A 372 13.42 -22.09 13.31
CA LEU A 372 13.14 -22.02 14.75
C LEU A 372 14.42 -21.80 15.58
N GLU A 373 15.55 -22.35 15.13
CA GLU A 373 16.85 -22.17 15.76
C GLU A 373 17.32 -20.72 15.65
N SER A 374 17.15 -20.09 14.47
CA SER A 374 17.35 -18.65 14.27
C SER A 374 16.48 -17.83 15.22
N ALA A 375 15.20 -18.19 15.36
CA ALA A 375 14.30 -17.47 16.25
C ALA A 375 14.65 -17.64 17.74
N ILE A 376 15.21 -18.78 18.14
CA ILE A 376 15.74 -19.00 19.50
C ILE A 376 17.01 -18.16 19.70
N PHE A 377 17.91 -18.13 18.72
CA PHE A 377 19.11 -17.30 18.76
C PHE A 377 18.77 -15.81 18.84
N ASP A 378 17.88 -15.30 17.99
CA ASP A 378 17.33 -13.93 18.05
C ASP A 378 16.76 -13.61 19.44
N HIS A 379 16.15 -14.59 20.08
CA HIS A 379 15.61 -14.44 21.42
C HIS A 379 16.71 -14.30 22.48
N LEU A 380 17.79 -15.06 22.37
CA LEU A 380 18.97 -14.92 23.23
C LEU A 380 19.69 -13.58 22.98
N VAL A 381 19.84 -13.18 21.72
CA VAL A 381 20.35 -11.85 21.34
C VAL A 381 19.49 -10.74 21.95
N TRP A 382 18.17 -10.90 21.97
CA TRP A 382 17.27 -9.98 22.65
C TRP A 382 17.50 -9.94 24.17
N LEU A 383 17.67 -11.09 24.85
CA LEU A 383 17.98 -11.15 26.28
C LEU A 383 19.32 -10.47 26.62
N HIS A 384 20.30 -10.57 25.72
CA HIS A 384 21.56 -9.85 25.81
C HIS A 384 21.35 -8.33 25.70
N ASN A 385 20.67 -7.90 24.64
CA ASN A 385 20.46 -6.50 24.32
C ASN A 385 19.59 -5.76 25.34
N THR A 386 18.70 -6.48 26.05
CA THR A 386 17.84 -5.94 27.11
C THR A 386 18.50 -5.91 28.50
N LYS A 387 19.77 -6.33 28.61
CA LYS A 387 20.51 -6.48 29.88
C LYS A 387 19.92 -7.50 30.88
N PHE A 388 18.92 -8.28 30.49
CA PHE A 388 18.39 -9.34 31.38
C PHE A 388 19.46 -10.37 31.68
N ILE A 389 20.21 -10.78 30.65
CA ILE A 389 21.33 -11.72 30.80
C ILE A 389 22.46 -11.24 29.89
N PRO A 390 23.54 -10.64 30.44
CA PRO A 390 24.75 -10.38 29.66
C PRO A 390 25.19 -11.68 28.97
N TYR A 391 25.78 -11.58 27.76
CA TYR A 391 26.26 -12.74 26.95
C TYR A 391 25.23 -13.88 26.73
N ALA A 392 23.92 -13.59 26.75
CA ALA A 392 22.88 -14.62 26.57
C ALA A 392 23.00 -15.43 25.27
N TYR A 393 23.50 -14.83 24.18
CA TYR A 393 23.72 -15.51 22.90
C TYR A 393 24.80 -16.60 22.95
N GLU A 394 25.66 -16.60 23.98
CA GLU A 394 26.70 -17.61 24.21
C GLU A 394 26.20 -18.76 25.11
N LEU A 395 25.00 -18.63 25.68
CA LEU A 395 24.43 -19.59 26.60
C LEU A 395 23.56 -20.60 25.86
N ALA A 396 23.56 -21.85 26.35
CA ALA A 396 22.52 -22.79 26.00
C ALA A 396 21.13 -22.23 26.42
N PRO A 397 20.06 -22.42 25.61
CA PRO A 397 18.74 -21.84 25.91
C PRO A 397 18.20 -22.19 27.31
N ALA A 398 18.43 -23.42 27.78
CA ALA A 398 18.03 -23.85 29.11
C ALA A 398 18.75 -23.07 30.22
N GLU A 399 20.04 -22.76 30.04
CA GLU A 399 20.81 -21.98 31.00
C GLU A 399 20.37 -20.51 31.03
N ALA A 400 20.04 -19.94 29.86
CA ALA A 400 19.43 -18.62 29.78
C ALA A 400 18.08 -18.57 30.53
N VAL A 401 17.23 -19.59 30.37
CA VAL A 401 15.95 -19.69 31.10
C VAL A 401 16.15 -19.76 32.61
N LYS A 402 17.13 -20.53 33.12
CA LYS A 402 17.44 -20.58 34.56
C LYS A 402 17.82 -19.21 35.10
N LYS A 403 18.72 -18.49 34.41
CA LYS A 403 19.15 -17.14 34.81
C LYS A 403 17.99 -16.16 34.78
N LEU A 404 17.16 -16.21 33.73
CA LEU A 404 15.98 -15.36 33.59
C LEU A 404 14.96 -15.59 34.72
N PHE A 405 14.75 -16.86 35.09
CA PHE A 405 13.87 -17.25 36.19
C PHE A 405 14.34 -16.69 37.53
N LEU A 406 15.65 -16.71 37.81
CA LEU A 406 16.21 -16.15 39.05
C LEU A 406 16.05 -14.63 39.13
N ILE A 407 16.17 -13.94 38.01
CA ILE A 407 16.11 -12.48 37.95
C ILE A 407 14.67 -11.98 38.08
N TRP A 408 13.70 -12.53 37.35
CA TRP A 408 12.34 -11.96 37.24
C TRP A 408 11.21 -13.01 37.38
N ARG A 409 11.15 -13.73 38.50
CA ARG A 409 10.18 -14.82 38.77
C ARG A 409 8.70 -14.53 38.45
N ARG A 410 8.20 -13.31 38.70
CA ARG A 410 6.78 -12.94 38.52
C ARG A 410 6.50 -12.09 37.27
N LEU A 411 7.43 -11.23 36.86
CA LEU A 411 7.22 -10.29 35.75
C LEU A 411 7.40 -10.94 34.37
N VAL A 412 8.18 -12.03 34.28
CA VAL A 412 8.51 -12.66 33.00
C VAL A 412 7.29 -13.31 32.35
N VAL A 413 6.44 -14.00 33.11
CA VAL A 413 5.26 -14.69 32.54
C VAL A 413 4.36 -13.71 31.78
N SER A 414 4.02 -12.57 32.38
CA SER A 414 3.19 -11.54 31.73
C SER A 414 3.89 -10.82 30.57
N ALA A 415 5.23 -10.74 30.58
CA ALA A 415 5.98 -10.18 29.45
C ALA A 415 5.96 -11.14 28.25
N TYR A 416 6.15 -12.44 28.47
CA TYR A 416 6.08 -13.44 27.41
C TYR A 416 4.66 -13.62 26.87
N GLN A 417 3.64 -13.62 27.72
CA GLN A 417 2.24 -13.67 27.27
C GLN A 417 1.90 -12.51 26.31
N ARG A 418 2.31 -11.27 26.67
CA ARG A 418 2.15 -10.11 25.78
C ARG A 418 2.93 -10.30 24.48
N ARG A 419 4.18 -10.75 24.54
CA ARG A 419 4.98 -11.00 23.34
C ARG A 419 4.34 -12.04 22.41
N ILE A 420 3.85 -13.15 22.97
CA ILE A 420 3.17 -14.21 22.21
C ILE A 420 1.88 -13.70 21.55
N GLN A 421 1.15 -12.81 22.21
CA GLN A 421 -0.08 -12.22 21.68
C GLN A 421 0.18 -11.31 20.48
N TYR A 422 1.23 -10.48 20.54
CA TYR A 422 1.52 -9.46 19.52
C TYR A 422 2.48 -9.93 18.42
N GLU A 423 3.22 -11.03 18.63
CA GLU A 423 4.14 -11.57 17.64
C GLU A 423 3.40 -12.22 16.47
N ARG A 424 3.67 -11.72 15.26
CA ARG A 424 3.06 -12.21 14.01
C ARG A 424 3.91 -13.27 13.33
N HIS A 425 5.22 -13.28 13.57
CA HIS A 425 6.11 -14.23 12.91
C HIS A 425 6.03 -15.61 13.57
N PRO A 426 5.74 -16.70 12.83
CA PRO A 426 5.43 -18.00 13.41
C PRO A 426 6.59 -18.58 14.22
N PHE A 427 7.84 -18.48 13.71
CA PHE A 427 9.01 -18.98 14.42
C PHE A 427 9.35 -18.15 15.66
N LYS A 428 9.17 -16.82 15.62
CA LYS A 428 9.44 -15.95 16.79
C LYS A 428 8.40 -16.14 17.88
N LYS A 429 7.13 -16.34 17.49
CA LYS A 429 6.05 -16.70 18.40
C LYS A 429 6.30 -18.05 19.06
N LYS A 430 6.71 -19.05 18.29
CA LYS A 430 7.06 -20.37 18.81
C LYS A 430 8.26 -20.33 19.74
N ALA A 431 9.32 -19.59 19.40
CA ALA A 431 10.47 -19.39 20.29
C ALA A 431 10.06 -18.73 21.62
N ALA A 432 9.23 -17.69 21.58
CA ALA A 432 8.69 -17.06 22.80
C ALA A 432 7.86 -18.05 23.64
N GLN A 433 7.05 -18.91 23.01
CA GLN A 433 6.31 -19.98 23.71
C GLN A 433 7.24 -21.01 24.36
N LEU A 434 8.32 -21.42 23.70
CA LEU A 434 9.29 -22.36 24.27
C LEU A 434 9.95 -21.82 25.54
N PHE A 435 10.33 -20.53 25.55
CA PHE A 435 10.87 -19.89 26.75
C PHE A 435 9.83 -19.74 27.86
N ALA A 436 8.59 -19.36 27.52
CA ALA A 436 7.49 -19.27 28.49
C ALA A 436 7.16 -20.62 29.15
N ASP A 437 7.03 -21.67 28.35
CA ASP A 437 6.79 -23.05 28.81
C ASP A 437 7.95 -23.56 29.69
N ALA A 438 9.20 -23.23 29.34
CA ALA A 438 10.37 -23.62 30.12
C ALA A 438 10.41 -22.90 31.49
N ILE A 439 9.97 -21.64 31.56
CA ILE A 439 9.82 -20.91 32.82
C ILE A 439 8.71 -21.51 33.67
N ARG A 440 7.56 -21.86 33.07
CA ARG A 440 6.47 -22.56 33.75
C ARG A 440 6.95 -23.90 34.31
N CYS A 441 7.76 -24.64 33.56
CA CYS A 441 8.38 -25.88 34.03
C CYS A 441 9.24 -25.66 35.29
N LEU A 442 10.07 -24.60 35.35
CA LEU A 442 10.84 -24.27 36.56
C LEU A 442 9.94 -23.91 37.75
N GLN A 443 8.85 -23.17 37.52
CA GLN A 443 7.87 -22.86 38.58
C GLN A 443 7.23 -24.13 39.14
N LEU A 444 6.83 -25.05 38.27
CA LEU A 444 6.25 -26.33 38.68
C LEU A 444 7.24 -27.21 39.42
N LEU A 445 8.50 -27.25 38.98
CA LEU A 445 9.54 -27.99 39.69
C LEU A 445 9.82 -27.39 41.09
N GLU A 446 9.80 -26.06 41.23
CA GLU A 446 9.89 -25.39 42.54
C GLU A 446 8.69 -25.73 43.43
N GLN A 447 7.47 -25.67 42.88
CA GLN A 447 6.23 -26.03 43.58
C GLN A 447 6.22 -27.50 44.00
N ARG A 448 6.67 -28.41 43.13
CA ARG A 448 6.85 -29.84 43.44
C ARG A 448 7.78 -30.01 44.64
N ASP A 449 8.96 -29.37 44.61
CA ASP A 449 9.93 -29.48 45.69
C ASP A 449 9.42 -28.86 47.01
N GLN A 450 8.56 -27.83 46.95
CA GLN A 450 7.88 -27.28 48.12
C GLN A 450 6.81 -28.24 48.67
N LEU A 451 5.98 -28.84 47.81
CA LEU A 451 4.94 -29.79 48.20
C LEU A 451 5.52 -31.08 48.75
N VAL A 452 6.60 -31.60 48.16
CA VAL A 452 7.34 -32.76 48.68
C VAL A 452 7.82 -32.53 50.11
N LYS A 453 8.21 -31.30 50.45
CA LYS A 453 8.60 -30.95 51.84
C LYS A 453 7.41 -30.82 52.80
N LEU A 454 6.20 -30.69 52.28
CA LEU A 454 4.95 -30.47 53.04
C LEU A 454 3.99 -31.69 52.96
N LEU A 455 4.50 -32.87 52.58
CA LEU A 455 3.72 -34.09 52.36
C LEU A 455 2.89 -34.57 53.56
N SER A 456 3.13 -34.06 54.77
CA SER A 456 2.32 -34.33 55.95
C SER A 456 0.99 -33.55 56.01
N VAL A 457 0.78 -32.57 55.12
CA VAL A 457 -0.36 -31.62 55.20
C VAL A 457 -1.18 -31.52 53.90
N TYR A 458 -0.63 -31.91 52.74
CA TYR A 458 -1.28 -31.71 51.43
C TYR A 458 -1.74 -33.02 50.74
N PRO A 459 -2.81 -32.98 49.91
CA PRO A 459 -3.30 -34.14 49.18
C PRO A 459 -2.30 -34.65 48.13
N GLN A 460 -2.09 -35.97 48.06
CA GLN A 460 -1.23 -36.62 47.06
C GLN A 460 -1.67 -36.35 45.60
N SER A 461 -2.94 -36.02 45.38
CA SER A 461 -3.48 -35.68 44.06
C SER A 461 -2.86 -34.41 43.46
N ALA A 462 -2.59 -33.38 44.27
CA ALA A 462 -2.00 -32.14 43.79
C ALA A 462 -0.54 -32.32 43.33
N LEU A 463 0.19 -33.25 43.95
CA LEU A 463 1.55 -33.58 43.51
C LEU A 463 1.53 -34.33 42.17
N ALA A 464 0.59 -35.26 41.99
CA ALA A 464 0.44 -36.02 40.74
C ALA A 464 0.07 -35.11 39.56
N GLU A 465 -0.81 -34.13 39.75
CA GLU A 465 -1.16 -33.13 38.74
C GLU A 465 0.05 -32.31 38.29
N ILE A 466 0.87 -31.83 39.25
CA ILE A 466 2.09 -31.07 38.95
C ILE A 466 3.12 -31.94 38.22
N GLU A 467 3.31 -33.19 38.63
CA GLU A 467 4.24 -34.10 37.96
C GLU A 467 3.79 -34.44 36.54
N GLN A 468 2.48 -34.57 36.31
CA GLN A 468 1.92 -34.77 34.98
C GLN A 468 2.17 -33.53 34.09
N GLU A 469 1.88 -32.32 34.57
CA GLU A 469 2.10 -31.07 33.81
C GLU A 469 3.60 -30.89 33.47
N ILE A 470 4.51 -31.25 34.37
CA ILE A 470 5.96 -31.23 34.10
C ILE A 470 6.33 -32.19 32.97
N ARG A 471 5.79 -33.42 32.96
CA ARG A 471 6.06 -34.41 31.90
C ARG A 471 5.55 -33.92 30.55
N GLU A 472 4.31 -33.44 30.50
CA GLU A 472 3.70 -32.90 29.28
C GLU A 472 4.51 -31.74 28.69
N LEU A 473 5.02 -30.84 29.54
CA LEU A 473 5.90 -29.75 29.13
C LEU A 473 7.25 -30.28 28.59
N ALA A 474 7.86 -31.26 29.24
CA ALA A 474 9.14 -31.85 28.82
C ALA A 474 9.05 -32.67 27.52
N GLU A 475 7.90 -33.27 27.24
CA GLU A 475 7.65 -34.00 26.00
C GLU A 475 7.60 -33.05 24.80
N ARG A 476 6.89 -31.93 24.93
CA ARG A 476 6.64 -30.98 23.83
C ARG A 476 7.69 -29.85 23.68
N ASN A 477 8.58 -29.68 24.66
CA ASN A 477 9.55 -28.58 24.68
C ASN A 477 10.95 -29.07 25.06
N GLN A 478 11.88 -29.01 24.10
CA GLN A 478 13.28 -29.42 24.28
C GLN A 478 14.02 -28.67 25.38
N ILE A 479 13.70 -27.39 25.60
CA ILE A 479 14.30 -26.57 26.66
C ILE A 479 13.82 -27.07 28.02
N ALA A 480 12.51 -27.31 28.17
CA ALA A 480 11.93 -27.87 29.40
C ALA A 480 12.49 -29.27 29.71
N ARG A 481 12.65 -30.12 28.69
CA ARG A 481 13.27 -31.45 28.84
C ARG A 481 14.68 -31.37 29.42
N ALA A 482 15.51 -30.46 28.93
CA ALA A 482 16.85 -30.23 29.45
C ALA A 482 16.81 -29.78 30.92
N LEU A 483 15.86 -28.92 31.29
CA LEU A 483 15.69 -28.44 32.67
C LEU A 483 15.27 -29.55 33.64
N VAL A 484 14.36 -30.44 33.23
CA VAL A 484 13.93 -31.58 34.05
C VAL A 484 15.08 -32.55 34.30
N LYS A 485 15.93 -32.80 33.29
CA LYS A 485 17.11 -33.67 33.41
C LYS A 485 18.11 -33.13 34.43
N ASP A 486 18.30 -31.81 34.49
CA ASP A 486 19.23 -31.16 35.42
C ASP A 486 18.70 -31.13 36.87
N GLY A 487 17.37 -31.04 37.05
CA GLY A 487 16.72 -30.96 38.36
C GLY A 487 16.91 -29.62 39.09
N MET A 488 15.97 -29.22 39.95
CA MET A 488 15.99 -27.92 40.65
C MET A 488 17.14 -27.75 41.63
N ALA A 489 17.60 -28.84 42.25
CA ALA A 489 18.75 -28.80 43.17
C ALA A 489 20.04 -28.36 42.46
N ALA A 490 20.21 -28.67 41.17
CA ALA A 490 21.34 -28.20 40.37
C ALA A 490 21.16 -26.75 39.91
N VAL A 491 19.92 -26.30 39.67
CA VAL A 491 19.56 -24.92 39.32
C VAL A 491 19.92 -23.95 40.46
N MET A 492 19.68 -24.35 41.71
CA MET A 492 19.92 -23.50 42.90
C MET A 492 21.36 -23.54 43.42
N LYS A 493 22.16 -24.57 43.10
CA LYS A 493 23.53 -24.75 43.63
C LYS A 493 24.63 -24.01 42.85
N LYS A 494 24.36 -23.48 41.65
CA LYS A 494 25.40 -22.97 40.73
C LYS A 494 25.40 -21.46 40.47
N VAL A 495 24.67 -20.65 41.23
CA VAL A 495 24.71 -19.20 41.08
C VAL A 495 25.21 -18.58 42.38
N PRO A 496 26.48 -18.12 42.46
CA PRO A 496 26.86 -17.25 43.56
C PRO A 496 25.93 -16.04 43.51
N LEU A 497 25.24 -15.77 44.61
CA LEU A 497 24.57 -14.49 44.85
C LEU A 497 25.63 -13.41 44.72
N ILE A 498 25.82 -12.89 43.51
CA ILE A 498 26.48 -11.61 43.31
C ILE A 498 25.56 -10.62 44.05
N LYS A 499 26.10 -10.00 45.10
CA LYS A 499 25.49 -8.85 45.76
C LYS A 499 25.20 -7.81 44.68
N LEU A 500 23.97 -7.78 44.18
CA LEU A 500 23.42 -6.66 43.45
C LEU A 500 23.07 -5.61 44.50
N LEU A 501 24.02 -4.71 44.73
CA LEU A 501 23.77 -3.37 45.26
C LEU A 501 22.96 -2.57 44.24
#